data_AF-A0A1G7JZP9-F1
#
_entry.id   AF-A0A1G7JZP9-F1
#
_cell.length_a   1.000
_cell.length_b   1.000
_cell.length_c   1.000
_cell.angle_alpha   90.00
_cell.angle_beta   90.00
_cell.angle_gamma   90.00
#
_symmetry.space_group_name_H-M   'P 1'
#
loop_
_entity.id
_entity.type
_entity.pdbx_description
1 polymer ?
#
loop_
_entity_poly.entity_id
_entity_poly.type
_entity_poly.pdbx_seq_one_letter_code
_entity_poly.pdbx_strand_id
1 'polypeptide(L)'
;MFSNQVPLIFSILFLLAFSIPVIMVAHLAKKGKIKNGFWIVLGFYIPYLIIVAFASLNGFFDDVMLPPKIVLTTTLPLAIFVTLIYNTKICKKANISFRLEDLVKIHIFRLIGSTFIILLLYDLLPPVFALFAGIGDLLTAISSVFVAKAIQNKKKYARRLTYIWNTFGLVDILITSAMAIIFTKISIDNGIQGVEFLAEFPFCFIPAFAPPTIIFLHLLVYRKLSSEKLV
;
A
#
# COMPACT_ATOMS: atom_id res chain seq x y z
N MET A 1 5.06 -23.13 0.22
CA MET A 1 6.07 -23.04 -0.87
C MET A 1 5.67 -21.90 -1.80
N PHE A 2 6.50 -21.46 -2.76
CA PHE A 2 6.03 -20.53 -3.79
C PHE A 2 4.87 -21.16 -4.57
N SER A 3 3.92 -20.35 -5.02
CA SER A 3 2.83 -20.83 -5.87
C SER A 3 3.36 -21.35 -7.19
N ASN A 4 2.91 -22.55 -7.60
CA ASN A 4 3.27 -23.16 -8.88
C ASN A 4 2.42 -22.62 -10.04
N GLN A 5 1.43 -21.76 -9.76
CA GLN A 5 0.52 -21.20 -10.76
C GLN A 5 1.14 -20.02 -11.53
N VAL A 6 2.27 -19.49 -11.05
CA VAL A 6 3.04 -18.44 -11.73
C VAL A 6 4.51 -18.84 -11.84
N PRO A 7 5.26 -18.30 -12.83
CA PRO A 7 6.68 -18.56 -12.94
C PRO A 7 7.43 -18.11 -11.67
N LEU A 8 8.34 -18.95 -11.16
CA LEU A 8 9.15 -18.65 -9.97
C LEU A 8 9.88 -17.29 -10.09
N ILE A 9 10.38 -16.96 -11.29
CA ILE A 9 11.04 -15.70 -11.56
C ILE A 9 10.15 -14.49 -11.26
N PHE A 10 8.84 -14.58 -11.54
CA PHE A 10 7.90 -13.51 -11.23
C PHE A 10 7.75 -13.31 -9.73
N SER A 11 7.62 -14.40 -8.96
CA SER A 11 7.55 -14.32 -7.50
C SER A 11 8.82 -13.76 -6.87
N ILE A 12 10.01 -14.12 -7.39
CA ILE A 12 11.29 -13.55 -6.94
C ILE A 12 11.36 -12.05 -7.25
N LEU A 13 11.02 -11.65 -8.48
CA LEU A 13 10.99 -10.24 -8.88
C LEU A 13 10.00 -9.43 -8.03
N PHE A 14 8.83 -10.00 -7.75
CA PHE A 14 7.85 -9.39 -6.85
C PHE A 14 8.45 -9.15 -5.45
N LEU A 15 9.11 -10.14 -4.84
CA LEU A 15 9.73 -9.98 -3.52
C LEU A 15 10.81 -8.92 -3.50
N LEU A 16 11.68 -8.91 -4.52
CA LEU A 16 12.71 -7.88 -4.67
C LEU A 16 12.07 -6.49 -4.81
N ALA A 17 11.07 -6.34 -5.65
CA ALA A 17 10.33 -5.10 -5.82
C ALA A 17 9.62 -4.68 -4.53
N PHE A 18 9.05 -5.62 -3.77
CA PHE A 18 8.32 -5.35 -2.53
C PHE A 18 9.21 -4.84 -1.38
N SER A 19 10.50 -5.17 -1.40
CA SER A 19 11.46 -4.59 -0.45
C SER A 19 11.58 -3.07 -0.57
N ILE A 20 11.34 -2.52 -1.78
CA ILE A 20 11.48 -1.10 -2.08
C ILE A 20 10.50 -0.24 -1.25
N PRO A 21 9.17 -0.48 -1.22
CA PRO A 21 8.25 0.22 -0.33
C PRO A 21 8.71 0.29 1.12
N VAL A 22 9.15 -0.84 1.68
CA VAL A 22 9.57 -0.92 3.09
C VAL A 22 10.78 -0.02 3.35
N ILE A 23 11.77 -0.08 2.45
CA ILE A 23 12.97 0.76 2.50
C ILE A 23 12.61 2.25 2.31
N MET A 24 11.66 2.57 1.44
CA MET A 24 11.21 3.94 1.20
C MET A 24 10.50 4.53 2.42
N VAL A 25 9.64 3.76 3.09
CA VAL A 25 8.97 4.20 4.33
C VAL A 25 10.01 4.41 5.45
N ALA A 26 11.02 3.54 5.54
CA ALA A 26 12.11 3.70 6.50
C ALA A 26 12.94 4.98 6.22
N HIS A 27 13.24 5.27 4.96
CA HIS A 27 13.90 6.51 4.56
C HIS A 27 13.04 7.75 4.85
N LEU A 28 11.72 7.65 4.65
CA LEU A 28 10.81 8.73 5.00
C LEU A 28 10.88 9.00 6.51
N ALA A 29 10.80 7.99 7.37
CA ALA A 29 10.95 8.17 8.82
C ALA A 29 12.27 8.85 9.22
N LYS A 30 13.38 8.51 8.53
CA LYS A 30 14.68 9.21 8.69
C LYS A 30 14.59 10.70 8.34
N LYS A 31 13.95 11.05 7.21
CA LYS A 31 13.73 12.45 6.80
C LYS A 31 12.87 13.22 7.82
N GLY A 32 12.05 12.52 8.60
CA GLY A 32 11.19 13.08 9.65
C GLY A 32 11.92 13.43 10.94
N LYS A 33 13.26 13.33 10.96
CA LYS A 33 14.11 13.58 12.14
C LYS A 33 13.74 12.73 13.35
N ILE A 34 13.16 11.54 13.12
CA ILE A 34 12.90 10.55 14.17
C ILE A 34 14.24 9.88 14.51
N LYS A 35 14.67 9.93 15.78
CA LYS A 35 15.89 9.27 16.24
C LYS A 35 15.82 7.78 15.91
N ASN A 36 16.81 7.27 15.17
CA ASN A 36 16.86 5.89 14.68
C ASN A 36 15.63 5.47 13.83
N GLY A 37 14.87 6.41 13.27
CA GLY A 37 13.59 6.14 12.61
C GLY A 37 13.69 5.12 11.47
N PHE A 38 14.79 5.15 10.71
CA PHE A 38 15.06 4.16 9.66
C PHE A 38 15.06 2.72 10.20
N TRP A 39 15.87 2.47 11.24
CA TRP A 39 16.02 1.15 11.85
C TRP A 39 14.78 0.71 12.62
N ILE A 40 14.05 1.65 13.23
CA ILE A 40 12.78 1.35 13.90
C ILE A 40 11.75 0.86 12.89
N VAL A 41 11.64 1.52 11.74
CA VAL A 41 10.69 1.11 10.70
C VAL A 41 11.06 -0.26 10.12
N LEU A 42 12.34 -0.50 9.82
CA LEU A 42 12.79 -1.82 9.35
C LEU A 42 12.60 -2.90 10.42
N GLY A 43 12.96 -2.61 11.66
CA GLY A 43 12.80 -3.51 12.80
C GLY A 43 11.33 -3.84 13.12
N PHE A 44 10.38 -3.03 12.65
CA PHE A 44 8.96 -3.36 12.70
C PHE A 44 8.51 -4.17 11.47
N TYR A 45 8.74 -3.65 10.25
CA TYR A 45 8.19 -4.27 9.04
C TYR A 45 8.86 -5.59 8.67
N ILE A 46 10.15 -5.79 8.95
CA ILE A 46 10.83 -7.06 8.64
C ILE A 46 10.22 -8.21 9.45
N PRO A 47 10.15 -8.16 10.80
CA PRO A 47 9.47 -9.20 11.57
C PRO A 47 7.99 -9.36 11.19
N TYR A 48 7.28 -8.25 10.97
CA TYR A 48 5.88 -8.27 10.54
C TYR A 48 5.70 -9.09 9.24
N LEU A 49 6.48 -8.79 8.20
CA LEU A 49 6.40 -9.50 6.91
C LEU A 49 6.88 -10.96 7.02
N ILE A 50 7.86 -11.25 7.89
CA ILE A 50 8.27 -12.64 8.18
C ILE A 50 7.10 -13.42 8.80
N ILE A 51 6.37 -12.84 9.75
CA ILE A 51 5.19 -13.45 10.37
C ILE A 51 4.10 -13.70 9.31
N VAL A 52 3.82 -12.71 8.46
CA VAL A 52 2.83 -12.84 7.37
C VAL A 52 3.24 -13.95 6.39
N ALA A 53 4.52 -13.99 5.99
CA ALA A 53 5.04 -15.04 5.11
C ALA A 53 4.92 -16.43 5.74
N PHE A 54 5.31 -16.57 7.01
CA PHE A 54 5.22 -17.84 7.71
C PHE A 54 3.77 -18.30 7.85
N ALA A 55 2.85 -17.39 8.20
CA ALA A 55 1.42 -17.70 8.27
C ALA A 55 0.88 -18.20 6.91
N SER A 56 1.18 -17.48 5.81
CA SER A 56 0.78 -17.89 4.46
C SER A 56 1.38 -19.24 4.05
N LEU A 57 2.67 -19.48 4.31
CA LEU A 57 3.36 -20.73 3.96
C LEU A 57 2.84 -21.95 4.72
N ASN A 58 2.22 -21.76 5.89
CA ASN A 58 1.59 -22.82 6.69
C ASN A 58 0.08 -22.94 6.43
N GLY A 59 -0.44 -22.28 5.40
CA GLY A 59 -1.86 -22.35 5.02
C GLY A 59 -2.80 -21.62 5.96
N PHE A 60 -2.29 -20.74 6.84
CA PHE A 60 -3.13 -20.05 7.81
C PHE A 60 -4.20 -19.17 7.15
N PHE A 61 -3.97 -18.69 5.93
CA PHE A 61 -4.91 -17.85 5.18
C PHE A 61 -5.74 -18.58 4.11
N ASP A 62 -5.62 -19.91 4.01
CA ASP A 62 -6.26 -20.69 2.94
C ASP A 62 -7.79 -20.76 3.09
N ASP A 63 -8.29 -20.61 4.31
CA ASP A 63 -9.72 -20.54 4.59
C ASP A 63 -10.33 -19.26 4.01
N VAL A 64 -11.18 -19.42 2.99
CA VAL A 64 -11.97 -18.33 2.43
C VAL A 64 -13.12 -17.99 3.38
N MET A 65 -13.03 -16.84 4.05
CA MET A 65 -14.02 -16.38 5.03
C MET A 65 -14.25 -14.86 4.95
N LEU A 66 -15.27 -14.39 5.66
CA LEU A 66 -15.56 -12.96 5.79
C LEU A 66 -15.59 -12.48 7.24
N PRO A 67 -14.87 -11.36 7.55
CA PRO A 67 -13.84 -10.73 6.72
C PRO A 67 -12.68 -11.70 6.40
N PRO A 68 -11.93 -11.51 5.30
CA PRO A 68 -10.81 -12.40 4.96
C PRO A 68 -9.83 -12.51 6.13
N LYS A 69 -9.36 -13.72 6.41
CA LYS A 69 -8.50 -14.00 7.58
C LYS A 69 -7.24 -13.14 7.59
N ILE A 70 -6.63 -12.91 6.43
CA ILE A 70 -5.49 -12.01 6.25
C ILE A 70 -5.83 -10.56 6.60
N VAL A 71 -7.03 -10.08 6.25
CA VAL A 71 -7.50 -8.74 6.59
C VAL A 71 -7.67 -8.60 8.10
N LEU A 72 -8.34 -9.57 8.73
CA LEU A 72 -8.63 -9.55 10.17
C LEU A 72 -7.35 -9.60 11.02
N THR A 73 -6.38 -10.40 10.62
CA THR A 73 -5.19 -10.72 11.44
C THR A 73 -3.96 -9.91 11.08
N THR A 74 -3.92 -9.25 9.91
CA THR A 74 -2.73 -8.50 9.46
C THR A 74 -3.06 -7.06 9.07
N THR A 75 -3.99 -6.86 8.12
CA THR A 75 -4.33 -5.54 7.58
C THR A 75 -4.97 -4.64 8.64
N LEU A 76 -5.98 -5.14 9.35
CA LEU A 76 -6.71 -4.37 10.36
C LEU A 76 -5.83 -4.01 11.57
N PRO A 77 -5.04 -4.93 12.17
CA PRO A 77 -4.07 -4.58 13.20
C PRO A 77 -3.06 -3.53 12.74
N LEU A 78 -2.53 -3.63 11.52
CA LEU A 78 -1.63 -2.62 10.97
C LEU A 78 -2.35 -1.27 10.79
N ALA A 79 -3.59 -1.26 10.29
CA ALA A 79 -4.40 -0.05 10.13
C ALA A 79 -4.66 0.66 11.48
N ILE A 80 -4.99 -0.10 12.52
CA ILE A 80 -5.13 0.42 13.89
C ILE A 80 -3.79 1.01 14.35
N PHE A 81 -2.70 0.25 14.21
CA PHE A 81 -1.37 0.69 14.62
C PHE A 81 -0.92 2.00 13.95
N VAL A 82 -1.06 2.12 12.63
CA VAL A 82 -0.68 3.35 11.91
C VAL A 82 -1.61 4.52 12.26
N THR A 83 -2.88 4.25 12.57
CA THR A 83 -3.83 5.27 13.07
C THR A 83 -3.43 5.79 14.45
N LEU A 84 -3.00 4.90 15.35
CA LEU A 84 -2.44 5.29 16.64
C LEU A 84 -1.18 6.15 16.45
N ILE A 85 -0.26 5.71 15.59
CA ILE A 85 0.95 6.49 15.25
C ILE A 85 0.59 7.86 14.72
N TYR A 86 -0.37 7.94 13.78
CA TYR A 86 -0.82 9.19 13.15
C TYR A 86 -1.15 10.24 14.21
N ASN A 87 -1.80 9.86 15.30
CA ASN A 87 -2.26 10.77 16.34
C ASN A 87 -1.16 11.23 17.32
N THR A 88 0.00 10.59 17.33
CA THR A 88 1.11 10.90 18.26
C THR A 88 1.77 12.27 18.00
N LYS A 89 2.33 12.87 19.06
CA LYS A 89 3.16 14.09 18.95
C LYS A 89 4.41 13.87 18.08
N ILE A 90 4.99 12.67 18.12
CA ILE A 90 6.17 12.30 17.32
C ILE A 90 5.84 12.36 15.84
N CYS A 91 4.75 11.72 15.41
CA CYS A 91 4.31 11.74 14.02
C CYS A 91 3.97 13.17 13.54
N LYS A 92 3.27 13.95 14.36
CA LYS A 92 2.96 15.36 14.05
C LYS A 92 4.23 16.19 13.84
N LYS A 93 5.23 16.05 14.72
CA LYS A 93 6.54 16.75 14.61
C LYS A 93 7.34 16.29 13.39
N ALA A 94 7.33 15.00 13.10
CA ALA A 94 7.94 14.45 11.89
C ALA A 94 7.29 15.02 10.63
N ASN A 95 5.95 15.11 10.61
CA ASN A 95 5.20 15.64 9.47
C ASN A 95 5.53 17.09 9.11
N ILE A 96 5.80 17.92 10.11
CA ILE A 96 6.26 19.30 9.90
C ILE A 96 7.62 19.32 9.17
N SER A 97 8.50 18.37 9.50
CA SER A 97 9.86 18.29 8.95
C SER A 97 9.91 17.76 7.51
N PHE A 98 8.89 17.03 7.07
CA PHE A 98 8.83 16.53 5.69
C PHE A 98 8.65 17.66 4.69
N ARG A 99 9.29 17.54 3.52
CA ARG A 99 8.92 18.33 2.35
C ARG A 99 7.70 17.67 1.69
N LEU A 100 6.78 18.47 1.16
CA LEU A 100 5.56 17.96 0.55
C LEU A 100 5.87 17.02 -0.63
N GLU A 101 6.89 17.32 -1.43
CA GLU A 101 7.30 16.46 -2.55
C GLU A 101 7.83 15.09 -2.09
N ASP A 102 8.42 14.97 -0.89
CA ASP A 102 8.88 13.67 -0.38
C ASP A 102 7.69 12.77 -0.01
N LEU A 103 6.63 13.37 0.55
CA LEU A 103 5.36 12.68 0.87
C LEU A 103 4.57 12.28 -0.37
N VAL A 104 4.72 12.99 -1.48
CA VAL A 104 4.10 12.62 -2.76
C VAL A 104 4.92 11.56 -3.48
N LYS A 105 6.24 11.77 -3.64
CA LYS A 105 7.14 10.87 -4.39
C LYS A 105 7.12 9.45 -3.88
N ILE A 106 6.93 9.26 -2.58
CA ILE A 106 6.93 7.91 -2.01
C ILE A 106 5.86 7.03 -2.67
N HIS A 107 4.72 7.57 -3.10
CA HIS A 107 3.66 6.78 -3.73
C HIS A 107 4.05 6.13 -5.07
N ILE A 108 5.25 6.40 -5.63
CA ILE A 108 5.77 5.66 -6.79
C ILE A 108 5.87 4.14 -6.53
N PHE A 109 6.03 3.71 -5.27
CA PHE A 109 6.08 2.27 -4.96
C PHE A 109 4.74 1.55 -5.27
N ARG A 110 3.64 2.30 -5.46
CA ARG A 110 2.35 1.74 -5.92
C ARG A 110 2.43 1.14 -7.33
N LEU A 111 3.52 1.32 -8.07
CA LEU A 111 3.77 0.54 -9.30
C LEU A 111 3.74 -0.97 -9.08
N ILE A 112 3.95 -1.45 -7.85
CA ILE A 112 3.76 -2.86 -7.48
C ILE A 112 2.33 -3.33 -7.78
N GLY A 113 1.34 -2.44 -7.81
CA GLY A 113 -0.04 -2.74 -8.23
C GLY A 113 -0.16 -3.28 -9.66
N SER A 114 0.87 -3.11 -10.51
CA SER A 114 0.95 -3.84 -11.79
C SER A 114 0.85 -5.37 -11.63
N THR A 115 1.19 -5.90 -10.44
CA THR A 115 0.98 -7.29 -10.05
C THR A 115 -0.46 -7.73 -10.24
N PHE A 116 -1.46 -6.88 -9.97
CA PHE A 116 -2.87 -7.24 -10.19
C PHE A 116 -3.15 -7.55 -11.66
N ILE A 117 -2.61 -6.76 -12.58
CA ILE A 117 -2.78 -6.95 -14.03
C ILE A 117 -2.02 -8.21 -14.47
N ILE A 118 -0.82 -8.45 -13.94
CA ILE A 118 -0.05 -9.65 -14.27
C ILE A 118 -0.82 -10.90 -13.79
N LEU A 119 -1.35 -10.90 -12.58
CA LEU A 119 -2.14 -12.02 -12.05
C LEU A 119 -3.43 -12.24 -12.84
N LEU A 120 -4.05 -11.19 -13.38
CA LEU A 120 -5.15 -11.33 -14.32
C LEU A 120 -4.73 -12.08 -15.60
N LEU A 121 -3.53 -11.85 -16.13
CA LEU A 121 -3.03 -12.58 -17.31
C LEU A 121 -2.81 -14.07 -17.06
N TYR A 122 -2.73 -14.49 -15.80
CA TYR A 122 -2.67 -15.90 -15.38
C TYR A 122 -4.04 -16.44 -14.96
N ASP A 123 -5.12 -15.68 -15.15
CA ASP A 123 -6.47 -16.02 -14.69
C ASP A 123 -6.52 -16.25 -13.17
N LEU A 124 -5.73 -15.51 -12.39
CA LEU A 124 -5.62 -15.64 -10.93
C LEU A 124 -6.40 -14.57 -10.15
N LEU A 125 -6.99 -13.60 -10.83
CA LEU A 125 -7.89 -12.60 -10.23
C LEU A 125 -9.09 -12.30 -11.13
N PRO A 126 -10.25 -11.92 -10.55
CA PRO A 126 -11.40 -11.42 -11.28
C PRO A 126 -11.00 -10.22 -12.15
N PRO A 127 -11.34 -10.19 -13.46
CA PRO A 127 -10.92 -9.14 -14.38
C PRO A 127 -11.28 -7.74 -13.90
N VAL A 128 -12.49 -7.57 -13.40
CA VAL A 128 -12.97 -6.27 -12.89
C VAL A 128 -12.11 -5.83 -11.70
N PHE A 129 -11.89 -6.70 -10.72
CA PHE A 129 -11.03 -6.37 -9.57
C PHE A 129 -9.61 -6.00 -10.00
N ALA A 130 -8.97 -6.84 -10.80
CA ALA A 130 -7.59 -6.69 -11.18
C ALA A 130 -7.32 -5.43 -12.01
N LEU A 131 -8.21 -5.12 -12.96
CA LEU A 131 -8.10 -3.91 -13.78
C LEU A 131 -8.29 -2.65 -12.95
N PHE A 132 -9.33 -2.60 -12.10
CA PHE A 132 -9.56 -1.42 -11.26
C PHE A 132 -8.39 -1.20 -10.27
N ALA A 133 -8.00 -2.24 -9.54
CA ALA A 133 -6.90 -2.17 -8.57
C ALA A 133 -5.56 -1.80 -9.25
N GLY A 134 -5.21 -2.49 -10.33
CA GLY A 134 -3.94 -2.29 -11.02
C GLY A 134 -3.83 -0.94 -11.72
N ILE A 135 -4.87 -0.52 -12.46
CA ILE A 135 -4.86 0.76 -13.18
C ILE A 135 -4.86 1.92 -12.19
N GLY A 136 -5.66 1.86 -11.12
CA GLY A 136 -5.70 2.89 -10.09
C GLY A 136 -4.35 3.11 -9.41
N ASP A 137 -3.68 2.01 -9.04
CA ASP A 137 -2.33 2.03 -8.48
C ASP A 137 -1.30 2.62 -9.47
N LEU A 138 -1.30 2.16 -10.72
CA LEU A 138 -0.39 2.65 -11.77
C LEU A 138 -0.58 4.15 -12.03
N LEU A 139 -1.83 4.59 -12.19
CA LEU A 139 -2.16 6.00 -12.42
C LEU A 139 -1.70 6.86 -11.24
N THR A 140 -1.98 6.44 -10.00
CA THR A 140 -1.57 7.16 -8.80
C THR A 140 -0.05 7.23 -8.68
N ALA A 141 0.65 6.11 -8.93
CA ALA A 141 2.10 6.02 -8.86
C ALA A 141 2.79 6.92 -9.89
N ILE A 142 2.39 6.80 -11.16
CA ILE A 142 2.98 7.56 -12.28
C ILE A 142 2.70 9.06 -12.09
N SER A 143 1.45 9.42 -11.80
CA SER A 143 1.06 10.82 -11.56
C SER A 143 1.80 11.46 -10.38
N SER A 144 2.20 10.68 -9.35
CA SER A 144 2.98 11.19 -8.22
C SER A 144 4.29 11.88 -8.64
N VAL A 145 4.95 11.40 -9.70
CA VAL A 145 6.20 11.99 -10.23
C VAL A 145 5.94 13.39 -10.76
N PHE A 146 4.86 13.55 -11.53
CA PHE A 146 4.47 14.84 -12.12
C PHE A 146 4.00 15.83 -11.04
N VAL A 147 3.21 15.37 -10.08
CA VAL A 147 2.76 16.19 -8.93
C VAL A 147 3.95 16.65 -8.10
N ALA A 148 4.88 15.74 -7.77
CA ALA A 148 6.09 16.07 -7.06
C ALA A 148 6.97 17.07 -7.83
N LYS A 149 7.07 16.95 -9.15
CA LYS A 149 7.82 17.89 -9.99
C LYS A 149 7.17 19.27 -10.02
N ALA A 150 5.84 19.35 -10.06
CA ALA A 150 5.10 20.61 -9.96
C ALA A 150 5.35 21.32 -8.62
N ILE A 151 5.40 20.57 -7.51
CA ILE A 151 5.77 21.08 -6.17
C ILE A 151 7.21 21.62 -6.18
N GLN A 152 8.19 20.82 -6.64
CA GLN A 152 9.61 21.22 -6.69
C GLN A 152 9.83 22.48 -7.53
N ASN A 153 9.12 22.60 -8.65
CA ASN A 153 9.19 23.76 -9.54
C ASN A 153 8.36 24.96 -9.05
N LYS A 154 7.81 24.90 -7.82
CA LYS A 154 7.00 25.96 -7.19
C LYS A 154 5.86 26.48 -8.09
N LYS A 155 5.21 25.58 -8.83
CA LYS A 155 4.11 25.97 -9.73
C LYS A 155 2.93 26.49 -8.91
N LYS A 156 2.28 27.58 -9.35
CA LYS A 156 1.13 28.19 -8.65
C LYS A 156 -0.03 27.20 -8.40
N TYR A 157 -0.25 26.26 -9.33
CA TYR A 157 -1.30 25.24 -9.23
C TYR A 157 -0.89 23.99 -8.43
N ALA A 158 0.37 23.87 -7.99
CA ALA A 158 0.89 22.63 -7.40
C ALA A 158 0.08 22.18 -6.18
N ARG A 159 -0.30 23.12 -5.30
CA ARG A 159 -1.09 22.81 -4.10
C ARG A 159 -2.44 22.17 -4.44
N ARG A 160 -3.21 22.80 -5.35
CA ARG A 160 -4.52 22.29 -5.78
C ARG A 160 -4.38 20.94 -6.47
N LEU A 161 -3.37 20.79 -7.33
CA LEU A 161 -3.07 19.53 -7.99
C LEU A 161 -2.77 18.42 -6.97
N THR A 162 -1.95 18.70 -5.95
CA THR A 162 -1.65 17.72 -4.89
C THR A 162 -2.89 17.32 -4.10
N TYR A 163 -3.80 18.26 -3.79
CA TYR A 163 -5.07 17.90 -3.15
C TYR A 163 -5.88 16.93 -4.01
N ILE A 164 -6.11 17.26 -5.29
CA ILE A 164 -6.89 16.41 -6.21
C ILE A 164 -6.25 15.03 -6.35
N TRP A 165 -4.93 14.98 -6.58
CA TRP A 165 -4.17 13.74 -6.69
C TRP A 165 -4.22 12.91 -5.41
N ASN A 166 -4.09 13.55 -4.24
CA ASN A 166 -4.13 12.86 -2.96
C ASN A 166 -5.51 12.29 -2.67
N THR A 167 -6.58 13.02 -3.01
CA THR A 167 -7.96 12.52 -2.92
C THR A 167 -8.18 11.35 -3.85
N PHE A 168 -7.78 11.46 -5.11
CA PHE A 168 -7.88 10.38 -6.09
C PHE A 168 -7.20 9.10 -5.60
N GLY A 169 -5.92 9.19 -5.20
CA GLY A 169 -5.16 8.04 -4.73
C GLY A 169 -5.69 7.42 -3.43
N LEU A 170 -6.26 8.22 -2.53
CA LEU A 170 -6.92 7.71 -1.33
C LEU A 170 -8.24 7.00 -1.65
N VAL A 171 -9.07 7.58 -2.51
CA VAL A 171 -10.34 6.96 -2.91
C VAL A 171 -10.08 5.64 -3.64
N ASP A 172 -9.08 5.61 -4.52
CA ASP A 172 -8.66 4.42 -5.24
C ASP A 172 -8.31 3.24 -4.31
N ILE A 173 -7.44 3.45 -3.31
CA ILE A 173 -7.06 2.36 -2.39
C ILE A 173 -8.23 1.90 -1.49
N LEU A 174 -9.14 2.83 -1.14
CA LEU A 174 -10.34 2.51 -0.38
C LEU A 174 -11.33 1.67 -1.21
N ILE A 175 -11.57 2.05 -2.46
CA ILE A 175 -12.41 1.30 -3.40
C ILE A 175 -11.80 -0.08 -3.66
N THR A 176 -10.50 -0.15 -3.94
CA THR A 176 -9.79 -1.43 -4.16
C THR A 176 -9.94 -2.36 -2.96
N SER A 177 -9.79 -1.82 -1.74
CA SER A 177 -9.95 -2.61 -0.51
C SER A 177 -11.39 -3.06 -0.31
N ALA A 178 -12.38 -2.20 -0.60
CA ALA A 178 -13.79 -2.58 -0.55
C ALA A 178 -14.15 -3.65 -1.59
N MET A 179 -13.63 -3.51 -2.81
CA MET A 179 -13.79 -4.50 -3.88
C MET A 179 -13.20 -5.85 -3.48
N ALA A 180 -12.02 -5.89 -2.84
CA ALA A 180 -11.45 -7.16 -2.37
C ALA A 180 -12.43 -7.91 -1.45
N ILE A 181 -13.07 -7.22 -0.49
CA ILE A 181 -14.09 -7.82 0.39
C ILE A 181 -15.33 -8.28 -0.41
N ILE A 182 -15.80 -7.47 -1.34
CA ILE A 182 -16.96 -7.80 -2.19
C ILE A 182 -16.68 -9.04 -3.04
N PHE A 183 -15.51 -9.12 -3.69
CA PHE A 183 -15.13 -10.25 -4.51
C PHE A 183 -14.88 -11.52 -3.69
N THR A 184 -14.36 -11.41 -2.45
CA THR A 184 -14.36 -12.55 -1.51
C THR A 184 -15.78 -13.03 -1.20
N LYS A 185 -16.73 -12.12 -0.97
CA LYS A 185 -18.14 -12.50 -0.73
C LYS A 185 -18.77 -13.20 -1.93
N ILE A 186 -18.56 -12.66 -3.13
CA ILE A 186 -19.05 -13.25 -4.38
C ILE A 186 -18.47 -14.65 -4.58
N SER A 187 -17.18 -14.83 -4.29
CA SER A 187 -16.49 -16.12 -4.34
C SER A 187 -17.13 -17.15 -3.41
N ILE A 188 -17.35 -16.80 -2.14
CA ILE A 188 -18.02 -17.67 -1.16
C ILE A 188 -19.44 -18.04 -1.60
N ASP A 189 -20.23 -17.08 -2.08
CA ASP A 189 -21.65 -17.28 -2.38
C ASP A 189 -21.90 -18.10 -3.64
N ASN A 190 -21.02 -17.95 -4.63
CA ASN A 190 -21.21 -18.54 -5.95
C ASN A 190 -20.23 -19.67 -6.27
N GLY A 191 -19.27 -19.95 -5.38
CA GLY A 191 -18.21 -20.93 -5.62
C GLY A 191 -17.32 -20.58 -6.81
N ILE A 192 -17.19 -19.28 -7.12
CA ILE A 192 -16.36 -18.78 -8.21
C ILE A 192 -15.06 -18.19 -7.66
N GLN A 193 -14.11 -17.97 -8.54
CA GLN A 193 -12.85 -17.33 -8.18
C GLN A 193 -13.03 -15.90 -7.64
N GLY A 194 -12.37 -15.61 -6.52
CA GLY A 194 -12.28 -14.28 -5.92
C GLY A 194 -10.83 -13.80 -5.85
N VAL A 195 -10.46 -13.21 -4.73
CA VAL A 195 -9.12 -12.61 -4.53
C VAL A 195 -8.23 -13.45 -3.60
N GLU A 196 -8.57 -14.72 -3.42
CA GLU A 196 -7.92 -15.64 -2.47
C GLU A 196 -6.43 -15.81 -2.77
N PHE A 197 -6.07 -15.81 -4.06
CA PHE A 197 -4.68 -15.91 -4.50
C PHE A 197 -3.78 -14.80 -3.93
N LEU A 198 -4.34 -13.64 -3.58
CA LEU A 198 -3.59 -12.58 -2.91
C LEU A 198 -3.17 -12.95 -1.48
N ALA A 199 -3.68 -14.03 -0.90
CA ALA A 199 -3.26 -14.54 0.40
C ALA A 199 -2.12 -15.56 0.31
N GLU A 200 -1.76 -16.00 -0.89
CA GLU A 200 -0.63 -16.90 -1.15
C GLU A 200 0.70 -16.15 -1.12
N PHE A 201 1.76 -16.82 -0.65
CA PHE A 201 3.10 -16.28 -0.66
C PHE A 201 3.67 -16.24 -2.10
N PRO A 202 4.24 -15.11 -2.56
CA PRO A 202 4.59 -13.90 -1.80
C PRO A 202 3.55 -12.76 -1.84
N PHE A 203 2.45 -12.92 -2.59
CA PHE A 203 1.47 -11.87 -2.84
C PHE A 203 0.67 -11.45 -1.60
N CYS A 204 0.65 -12.29 -0.55
CA CYS A 204 0.13 -12.01 0.79
C CYS A 204 0.64 -10.69 1.39
N PHE A 205 1.79 -10.20 0.94
CA PHE A 205 2.31 -8.91 1.36
C PHE A 205 1.47 -7.72 0.90
N ILE A 206 0.78 -7.82 -0.25
CA ILE A 206 -0.07 -6.75 -0.78
C ILE A 206 -1.20 -6.42 0.21
N PRO A 207 -2.15 -7.33 0.52
CA PRO A 207 -3.25 -7.02 1.43
C PRO A 207 -2.77 -6.72 2.85
N ALA A 208 -1.68 -7.35 3.32
CA ALA A 208 -1.17 -7.13 4.66
C ALA A 208 -0.60 -5.71 4.86
N PHE A 209 0.28 -5.26 3.95
CA PHE A 209 1.06 -4.04 4.12
C PHE A 209 0.51 -2.83 3.34
N ALA A 210 0.08 -3.01 2.09
CA ALA A 210 -0.08 -1.89 1.17
C ALA A 210 -1.25 -0.97 1.55
N PRO A 211 -2.50 -1.43 1.74
CA PRO A 211 -3.62 -0.53 2.02
C PRO A 211 -3.41 0.32 3.29
N PRO A 212 -3.05 -0.24 4.46
CA PRO A 212 -2.85 0.56 5.68
C PRO A 212 -1.74 1.60 5.51
N THR A 213 -0.63 1.21 4.89
CA THR A 213 0.53 2.09 4.69
C THR A 213 0.20 3.21 3.70
N ILE A 214 -0.43 2.89 2.58
CA ILE A 214 -0.80 3.88 1.55
C ILE A 214 -1.81 4.89 2.10
N ILE A 215 -2.83 4.43 2.83
CA ILE A 215 -3.81 5.30 3.49
C ILE A 215 -3.08 6.24 4.46
N PHE A 216 -2.22 5.70 5.32
CA PHE A 216 -1.43 6.50 6.26
C PHE A 216 -0.62 7.60 5.55
N LEU A 217 0.04 7.29 4.44
CA LEU A 217 0.81 8.26 3.66
C LEU A 217 -0.07 9.36 3.05
N HIS A 218 -1.24 9.02 2.50
CA HIS A 218 -2.19 10.01 2.00
C HIS A 218 -2.72 10.94 3.12
N LEU A 219 -2.91 10.42 4.33
CA LEU A 219 -3.29 11.23 5.49
C LEU A 219 -2.16 12.18 5.93
N LEU A 220 -0.90 11.76 5.83
CA LEU A 220 0.25 12.65 6.08
C LEU A 220 0.33 13.79 5.06
N VAL A 221 0.04 13.53 3.78
CA VAL A 221 -0.05 14.56 2.74
C VAL A 221 -1.14 15.58 3.07
N TYR A 222 -2.35 15.14 3.43
CA TYR A 222 -3.41 16.08 3.85
C TYR A 222 -3.01 16.92 5.05
N ARG A 223 -2.43 16.29 6.09
CA ARG A 223 -1.94 17.02 7.26
C ARG A 223 -0.89 18.06 6.88
N LYS A 224 0.02 17.73 5.96
CA LYS A 224 1.05 18.66 5.49
C LYS A 224 0.41 19.85 4.77
N LEU A 225 -0.49 19.57 3.82
CA LEU A 225 -1.21 20.60 3.08
C LEU A 225 -2.05 21.53 3.97
N SER A 226 -2.70 21.00 5.01
CA SER A 226 -3.47 21.82 5.96
C SER A 226 -2.58 22.67 6.88
N SER A 227 -1.32 22.28 7.10
CA SER A 227 -0.38 23.03 7.93
C SER A 227 0.34 24.16 7.19
N GLU A 228 0.48 24.06 5.87
CA GLU A 228 1.03 25.13 5.04
C GLU A 228 -0.05 26.21 4.90
N LYS A 229 0.11 27.35 5.58
CA LYS A 229 -0.84 28.47 5.52
C LYS A 229 -1.10 28.90 4.07
N LEU A 230 -2.32 29.35 3.80
CA LEU A 230 -2.71 30.12 2.63
C LEU A 230 -1.78 31.35 2.57
N VAL A 231 -0.78 31.31 1.70
CA VAL A 231 -0.05 32.51 1.27
C VAL A 231 -0.66 32.92 -0.06
#